data_AF-A0A967HZ22-F1
#
_entry.id   AF-A0A967HZ22-F1
#
_cell.length_a   1.000
_cell.length_b   1.000
_cell.length_c   1.000
_cell.angle_alpha   90.00
_cell.angle_beta   90.00
_cell.angle_gamma   90.00
#
_symmetry.space_group_name_H-M   'P 1'
#
loop_
_entity.id
_entity.type
_entity.pdbx_description
1 polymer ?
#
loop_
_entity_poly.entity_id
_entity_poly.type
_entity_poly.pdbx_seq_one_letter_code
_entity_poly.pdbx_strand_id
1 'polypeptide(L)'
;MEHIQAHKYYLEDLEGGEVSLSDAACSWYDKVYTPLADAIRKNRIMKEFPHRTETDFYIWVIKNRGKLSDQYGRELDDESAVEAFSQKYTRPFWKIIGTFRRIFGLVRYR
;
A
#
# COMPACT_ATOMS: atom_id res chain seq x y z
N MET A 1 -11.90 3.12 6.03
CA MET A 1 -13.09 2.27 6.20
C MET A 1 -13.26 1.35 4.99
N GLU A 2 -13.32 1.87 3.76
CA GLU A 2 -13.51 1.06 2.54
C GLU A 2 -12.53 -0.11 2.40
N HIS A 3 -11.23 0.07 2.68
CA HIS A 3 -10.23 -1.01 2.54
C HIS A 3 -10.37 -2.14 3.56
N ILE A 4 -10.76 -1.83 4.80
CA ILE A 4 -11.00 -2.87 5.83
C ILE A 4 -12.28 -3.62 5.48
N GLN A 5 -13.27 -2.94 4.91
CA GLN A 5 -14.52 -3.56 4.49
C GLN A 5 -14.33 -4.45 3.25
N ALA A 6 -13.51 -4.02 2.29
CA ALA A 6 -13.09 -4.85 1.16
C ALA A 6 -12.32 -6.10 1.65
N HIS A 7 -11.39 -5.94 2.59
CA HIS A 7 -10.65 -7.05 3.19
C HIS A 7 -11.57 -8.00 3.97
N LYS A 8 -12.55 -7.46 4.71
CA LYS A 8 -13.59 -8.26 5.36
C LYS A 8 -14.31 -9.16 4.35
N TYR A 9 -14.81 -8.59 3.25
CA TYR A 9 -15.51 -9.38 2.23
C TYR A 9 -14.62 -10.48 1.62
N TYR A 10 -13.34 -10.19 1.41
CA TYR A 10 -12.37 -11.18 0.94
C TYR A 10 -12.16 -12.31 1.96
N LEU A 11 -12.00 -11.99 3.24
CA LEU A 11 -11.86 -12.99 4.31
C LEU A 11 -13.12 -13.85 4.45
N GLU A 12 -14.31 -13.23 4.33
CA GLU A 12 -15.58 -13.97 4.40
C GLU A 12 -15.72 -14.98 3.25
N ASP A 13 -15.26 -14.62 2.05
CA ASP A 13 -15.22 -15.51 0.88
C ASP A 13 -14.22 -16.66 1.08
N LEU A 14 -13.04 -16.38 1.65
CA LEU A 14 -12.02 -17.39 1.94
C LEU A 14 -12.39 -18.35 3.07
N GLU A 15 -12.92 -17.83 4.17
CA GLU A 15 -13.21 -18.60 5.39
C GLU A 15 -14.62 -19.24 5.34
N GLY A 16 -15.46 -18.83 4.39
CA GLY A 16 -16.81 -19.36 4.20
C GLY A 16 -17.78 -18.98 5.32
N GLY A 17 -17.54 -17.87 6.01
CA GLY A 17 -18.30 -17.44 7.18
C GLY A 17 -18.19 -15.94 7.45
N GLU A 18 -19.04 -15.42 8.34
CA GLU A 18 -19.03 -13.99 8.70
C GLU A 18 -17.80 -13.64 9.55
N VAL A 19 -17.10 -12.57 9.18
CA VAL A 19 -15.89 -12.08 9.87
C VAL A 19 -16.22 -10.77 10.55
N SER A 20 -15.84 -10.56 11.81
CA SER A 20 -16.13 -9.27 12.45
C SER A 20 -15.29 -8.15 11.81
N LEU A 21 -15.80 -6.91 11.82
CA LEU A 21 -15.04 -5.77 11.31
C LEU A 21 -13.72 -5.56 12.09
N SER A 22 -13.70 -5.93 13.37
CA SER A 22 -12.50 -5.86 14.20
C SER A 22 -11.46 -6.89 13.76
N ASP A 23 -11.88 -8.12 13.49
CA ASP A 23 -10.98 -9.20 13.06
C ASP A 23 -10.44 -8.91 11.66
N ALA A 24 -11.28 -8.41 10.76
CA ALA A 24 -10.84 -7.91 9.47
C ALA A 24 -9.83 -6.75 9.61
N ALA A 25 -10.04 -5.82 10.54
CA ALA A 25 -9.09 -4.73 10.77
C ALA A 25 -7.72 -5.24 11.28
N CYS A 26 -7.72 -6.20 12.20
CA CYS A 26 -6.50 -6.84 12.71
C CYS A 26 -5.77 -7.61 11.61
N SER A 27 -6.49 -8.46 10.87
CA SER A 27 -5.93 -9.21 9.74
C SER A 27 -5.34 -8.27 8.70
N TRP A 28 -6.05 -7.21 8.33
CA TRP A 28 -5.55 -6.21 7.38
C TRP A 28 -4.28 -5.51 7.90
N TYR A 29 -4.23 -5.17 9.19
CA TYR A 29 -3.05 -4.55 9.79
C TYR A 29 -1.82 -5.46 9.69
N ASP A 30 -1.99 -6.75 9.98
CA ASP A 30 -0.91 -7.73 10.01
C ASP A 30 -0.48 -8.20 8.60
N LYS A 31 -1.45 -8.36 7.69
CA LYS A 31 -1.23 -8.97 6.37
C LYS A 31 -1.02 -7.97 5.25
N VAL A 32 -1.53 -6.75 5.40
CA VAL A 32 -1.50 -5.72 4.35
C VAL A 32 -0.61 -4.57 4.77
N TYR A 33 -0.97 -3.88 5.86
CA TYR A 33 -0.25 -2.66 6.26
C TYR A 33 1.19 -2.96 6.71
N THR A 34 1.38 -3.92 7.62
CA THR A 34 2.68 -4.21 8.23
C THR A 34 3.74 -4.63 7.21
N PRO A 35 3.47 -5.57 6.27
CA PRO A 35 4.48 -5.97 5.28
C PRO A 35 4.90 -4.83 4.36
N LEU A 36 3.98 -3.92 4.01
CA LEU A 36 4.31 -2.74 3.23
C LEU A 36 5.14 -1.74 4.04
N ALA A 37 4.75 -1.45 5.28
CA ALA A 37 5.49 -0.56 6.16
C ALA A 37 6.93 -1.05 6.35
N ASP A 38 7.12 -2.36 6.51
CA ASP A 38 8.45 -2.96 6.62
C ASP A 38 9.24 -2.88 5.31
N ALA A 39 8.60 -3.05 4.15
CA ALA A 39 9.24 -2.82 2.86
C ALA A 39 9.67 -1.34 2.70
N ILE A 40 8.84 -0.39 3.14
CA ILE A 40 9.15 1.05 3.15
C ILE A 40 10.38 1.34 4.01
N ARG A 41 10.42 0.79 5.22
CA ARG A 41 11.54 0.90 6.18
C ARG A 41 12.83 0.30 5.63
N LYS A 42 12.76 -0.96 5.17
CA LYS A 42 13.92 -1.72 4.67
C LYS A 42 14.61 -1.00 3.52
N ASN A 43 13.83 -0.40 2.62
CA ASN A 43 14.35 0.33 1.47
C ASN A 43 14.68 1.81 1.78
N ARG A 44 14.52 2.24 3.04
CA ARG A 44 14.82 3.61 3.50
C ARG A 44 14.11 4.69 2.68
N ILE A 45 12.91 4.38 2.22
CA ILE A 45 12.14 5.19 1.27
C ILE A 45 11.82 6.57 1.85
N MET A 46 11.53 6.63 3.15
CA MET A 46 11.18 7.86 3.85
C MET A 46 12.30 8.90 3.87
N LYS A 47 13.56 8.53 3.54
CA LYS A 47 14.66 9.50 3.40
C LYS A 47 14.42 10.52 2.29
N GLU A 48 13.69 10.13 1.24
CA GLU A 48 13.36 11.01 0.11
C GLU A 48 12.13 11.88 0.39
N PHE A 49 11.41 11.61 1.49
CA PHE A 49 10.16 12.28 1.86
C PHE A 49 10.23 12.80 3.29
N PRO A 50 11.10 13.79 3.56
CA PRO A 50 11.10 14.46 4.86
C PRO A 50 9.70 15.03 5.10
N HIS A 51 9.18 14.88 6.32
CA HIS A 51 7.83 15.28 6.74
C HIS A 51 6.66 14.39 6.31
N ARG A 52 6.91 13.19 5.79
CA ARG A 52 5.87 12.19 5.54
C ARG A 52 6.08 10.95 6.40
N THR A 53 4.99 10.25 6.65
CA THR A 53 4.96 8.97 7.36
C THR A 53 4.82 7.81 6.40
N GLU A 54 5.14 6.60 6.87
CA GLU A 54 4.90 5.36 6.13
C GLU A 54 3.42 5.21 5.78
N THR A 55 2.52 5.65 6.67
CA THR A 55 1.07 5.69 6.45
C THR A 55 0.68 6.62 5.31
N ASP A 56 1.30 7.81 5.20
CA ASP A 56 1.06 8.70 4.06
C ASP A 56 1.48 8.05 2.74
N PHE A 57 2.61 7.34 2.76
CA PHE A 57 3.10 6.61 1.60
C PHE A 57 2.15 5.46 1.22
N TYR A 58 1.65 4.72 2.21
CA TYR A 58 0.66 3.67 2.02
C TYR A 58 -0.61 4.18 1.34
N ILE A 59 -1.21 5.26 1.88
CA ILE A 59 -2.42 5.86 1.32
C ILE A 59 -2.20 6.28 -0.14
N TRP A 60 -1.01 6.80 -0.47
CA TRP A 60 -0.70 7.14 -1.84
C TRP A 60 -0.61 5.91 -2.76
N VAL A 61 0.01 4.81 -2.31
CA VAL A 61 0.12 3.57 -3.10
C VAL A 61 -1.26 3.08 -3.49
N ILE A 62 -2.18 3.01 -2.51
CA ILE A 62 -3.58 2.61 -2.75
C ILE A 62 -4.24 3.57 -3.75
N LYS A 63 -4.17 4.89 -3.50
CA LYS A 63 -4.82 5.89 -4.36
C LYS A 63 -4.30 5.89 -5.80
N ASN A 64 -3.06 5.46 -6.01
CA ASN A 64 -2.42 5.45 -7.32
C ASN A 64 -2.29 4.03 -7.89
N ARG A 65 -2.94 3.02 -7.29
CA ARG A 65 -2.85 1.62 -7.71
C ARG A 65 -3.18 1.41 -9.18
N GLY A 66 -4.23 2.06 -9.71
CA GLY A 66 -4.61 1.93 -11.13
C GLY A 66 -3.51 2.46 -12.06
N LYS A 67 -2.92 3.61 -11.73
CA LYS A 67 -1.80 4.17 -12.48
C LYS A 67 -0.54 3.32 -12.39
N LEU A 68 -0.30 2.69 -11.23
CA LEU A 68 0.81 1.76 -11.03
C LEU A 68 0.56 0.46 -11.81
N SER A 69 -0.65 -0.07 -11.79
CA SER A 69 -1.09 -1.23 -12.57
C SER A 69 -0.84 -1.03 -14.06
N ASP A 70 -1.26 0.11 -14.61
CA ASP A 70 -1.02 0.47 -16.01
C ASP A 70 0.48 0.60 -16.33
N GLN A 71 1.25 1.20 -15.42
CA GLN A 71 2.69 1.40 -15.58
C GLN A 71 3.51 0.09 -15.49
N TYR A 72 3.03 -0.90 -14.73
CA TYR A 72 3.70 -2.18 -14.50
C TYR A 72 3.04 -3.36 -15.25
N GLY A 73 1.97 -3.11 -16.02
CA GLY A 73 1.29 -4.07 -16.87
C GLY A 73 0.63 -5.23 -16.12
N ARG A 74 0.16 -5.00 -14.88
CA ARG A 74 -0.48 -6.04 -14.07
C ARG A 74 -1.63 -5.44 -13.29
N GLU A 75 -2.81 -6.05 -13.42
CA GLU A 75 -3.97 -5.72 -12.61
C GLU A 75 -3.65 -6.04 -11.15
N LEU A 76 -3.75 -5.03 -10.29
CA LEU A 76 -3.51 -5.16 -8.86
C LEU A 76 -4.82 -4.82 -8.15
N ASP A 77 -5.45 -5.82 -7.53
CA ASP A 77 -6.46 -5.57 -6.49
C ASP A 77 -5.79 -4.93 -5.24
N ASP A 78 -6.54 -4.38 -4.28
CA ASP A 78 -5.94 -3.67 -3.14
C ASP A 78 -4.99 -4.51 -2.29
N GLU A 79 -5.28 -5.80 -2.15
CA GLU A 79 -4.53 -6.72 -1.33
C GLU A 79 -3.36 -7.32 -2.10
N SER A 80 -3.61 -7.86 -3.29
CA SER A 80 -2.62 -8.31 -4.25
C SER A 80 -1.67 -7.19 -4.65
N ALA A 81 -2.10 -5.92 -4.67
CA ALA A 81 -1.22 -4.78 -4.88
C ALA A 81 -0.15 -4.75 -3.80
N VAL A 82 -0.58 -4.81 -2.55
CA VAL A 82 0.26 -4.65 -1.36
C VAL A 82 1.08 -5.90 -1.09
N GLU A 83 0.49 -7.08 -1.25
CA GLU A 83 1.18 -8.36 -1.15
C GLU A 83 2.19 -8.52 -2.29
N ALA A 84 1.84 -8.21 -3.54
CA ALA A 84 2.82 -8.15 -4.62
C ALA A 84 3.86 -7.03 -4.40
N PHE A 85 3.49 -5.94 -3.73
CA PHE A 85 4.45 -4.90 -3.32
C PHE A 85 5.42 -5.40 -2.25
N SER A 86 4.95 -6.20 -1.30
CA SER A 86 5.77 -6.78 -0.26
C SER A 86 6.68 -7.88 -0.82
N GLN A 87 6.14 -8.79 -1.63
CA GLN A 87 6.84 -9.96 -2.15
C GLN A 87 7.81 -9.65 -3.30
N LYS A 88 7.51 -8.65 -4.16
CA LYS A 88 8.23 -8.46 -5.44
C LYS A 88 9.26 -7.33 -5.45
N TYR A 89 9.40 -6.54 -4.37
CA TYR A 89 10.25 -5.36 -4.37
C TYR A 89 11.74 -5.67 -4.10
N THR A 90 12.34 -6.27 -5.12
CA THR A 90 13.80 -6.37 -5.35
C THR A 90 14.22 -5.55 -6.61
N ARG A 91 13.29 -4.86 -7.29
CA ARG A 91 13.52 -4.06 -8.53
C ARG A 91 13.23 -2.56 -8.31
N PRO A 92 13.79 -1.62 -9.10
CA PRO A 92 14.20 -0.30 -8.61
C PRO A 92 13.03 0.64 -8.27
N PHE A 93 12.76 0.73 -6.97
CA PHE A 93 11.76 1.60 -6.34
C PHE A 93 11.96 3.10 -6.66
N TRP A 94 13.14 3.49 -7.18
CA TRP A 94 13.46 4.83 -7.67
C TRP A 94 12.48 5.37 -8.74
N LYS A 95 11.86 4.51 -9.57
CA LYS A 95 10.83 4.94 -10.53
C LYS A 95 9.57 5.46 -9.84
N ILE A 96 9.21 4.88 -8.70
CA ILE A 96 8.04 5.27 -7.89
C ILE A 96 8.33 6.56 -7.14
N ILE A 97 9.55 6.68 -6.58
CA ILE A 97 10.03 7.92 -5.96
C ILE A 97 9.90 9.10 -6.92
N GLY A 98 10.27 8.93 -8.20
CA GLY A 98 10.16 10.00 -9.20
C GLY A 98 8.73 10.52 -9.41
N THR A 99 7.77 9.62 -9.56
CA THR A 99 6.34 9.97 -9.71
C THR A 99 5.79 10.59 -8.43
N PHE A 100 6.15 10.02 -7.28
CA PHE A 100 5.73 10.49 -5.96
C PHE A 100 6.27 11.88 -5.65
N ARG A 101 7.55 12.16 -5.96
CA ARG A 101 8.19 13.46 -5.75
C ARG A 101 7.53 14.56 -6.58
N ARG A 102 6.97 14.24 -7.75
CA ARG A 102 6.20 15.21 -8.56
C ARG A 102 4.87 15.58 -7.89
N ILE A 103 4.23 14.64 -7.21
CA ILE A 103 2.93 14.85 -6.54
C ILE A 103 3.12 15.53 -5.17
N PHE A 104 4.08 15.07 -4.37
CA PHE A 104 4.32 15.57 -3.01
C PHE A 104 5.35 16.71 -2.92
N GLY A 105 6.27 16.86 -3.88
CA GLY A 105 7.28 17.92 -3.90
C GLY A 105 6.74 19.30 -4.31
N LEU A 106 5.48 19.39 -4.75
CA LEU A 106 4.78 20.66 -5.00
C LEU A 106 4.14 21.23 -3.72
N VAL A 107 3.91 20.41 -2.69
CA VAL A 107 3.30 20.86 -1.44
C VAL A 107 4.39 21.45 -0.54
N ARG A 108 4.82 22.68 -0.83
CA ARG A 108 5.63 23.49 0.11
C ARG A 108 4.74 23.82 1.30
N TYR A 109 4.96 23.15 2.43
CA TYR A 109 4.47 23.68 3.71
C TYR A 109 5.30 24.92 4.03
N ARG A 110 4.61 26.05 4.11
CA ARG A 110 5.15 27.34 4.53
C ARG A 110 4.90 27.51 6.02
#